data_AF-A0ABD2HYT8-F1
#
_entry.id   AF-A0ABD2HYT8-F1
#
_cell.length_a   1.000
_cell.length_b   1.000
_cell.length_c   1.000
_cell.angle_alpha   90.00
_cell.angle_beta   90.00
_cell.angle_gamma   90.00
#
_symmetry.space_group_name_H-M   'P 1'
#
loop_
_entity.id
_entity.type
_entity.pdbx_description
1 polymer ?
#
loop_
_entity_poly.entity_id
_entity_poly.type
_entity_poly.pdbx_seq_one_letter_code
_entity_poly.pdbx_strand_id
1 'polypeptide(L)'
;MVPVLLAAVALHGNSLFWSQWYPQFWNATTLKALKCTWNANVVRAAMGVDQGGYLSTESSQYQLVTTRDVHRPSGCFLYKNCQSIWQLPTHNLHAGTHTVSGLGAKLKTAYTNSLPIFVTEYGACESSGNGTIATSSMNEWWSFLDGYKISYCNWSVCNKGESCSALTTSASASNVGSSSYWTTSGKLIQAYYKEQSNGVSC
;
A
#
# COMPACT_ATOMS: atom_id res chain seq x y z
N MET A 1 -13.50 -7.82 35.88
CA MET A 1 -13.09 -8.35 34.56
C MET A 1 -12.35 -7.25 33.84
N VAL A 2 -11.05 -7.44 33.57
CA VAL A 2 -10.29 -6.52 32.71
C VAL A 2 -10.69 -6.86 31.26
N PRO A 3 -11.13 -5.91 30.43
CA PRO A 3 -11.38 -6.21 29.03
C PRO A 3 -10.08 -6.73 28.43
N VAL A 4 -10.12 -7.91 27.82
CA VAL A 4 -9.07 -8.33 26.90
C VAL A 4 -9.12 -7.33 25.75
N LEU A 5 -8.32 -6.26 25.85
CA LEU A 5 -7.98 -5.42 24.71
C LEU A 5 -7.30 -6.36 23.72
N LEU A 6 -8.08 -6.87 22.75
CA LEU A 6 -7.53 -7.40 21.52
C LEU A 6 -6.53 -6.33 21.05
N ALA A 7 -5.24 -6.67 21.05
CA ALA A 7 -4.20 -5.76 20.58
C ALA A 7 -4.64 -5.28 19.18
N ALA A 8 -4.86 -3.97 19.03
CA ALA A 8 -5.28 -3.40 17.76
C ALA A 8 -4.24 -3.79 16.70
N VAL A 9 -4.65 -4.58 15.70
CA VAL A 9 -3.76 -5.03 14.62
C VAL A 9 -3.66 -3.92 13.60
N ALA A 10 -2.48 -3.35 13.43
CA ALA A 10 -2.19 -2.42 12.34
C ALA A 10 -1.73 -3.22 11.09
N LEU A 11 -2.35 -2.89 9.96
CA LEU A 11 -2.02 -3.49 8.67
C LEU A 11 -1.08 -2.57 7.89
N HIS A 12 0.10 -3.09 7.54
CA HIS A 12 1.15 -2.39 6.80
C HIS A 12 1.45 -3.18 5.52
N GLY A 13 1.45 -2.51 4.39
CA GLY A 13 1.77 -3.18 3.14
C GLY A 13 1.70 -2.29 1.91
N ASN A 14 1.50 -2.89 0.74
CA ASN A 14 1.66 -2.19 -0.52
C ASN A 14 0.39 -2.23 -1.35
N SER A 15 0.14 -1.14 -2.07
CA SER A 15 -0.81 -1.11 -3.17
C SER A 15 -0.15 -1.58 -4.44
N LEU A 16 -0.82 -2.48 -5.14
CA LEU A 16 -0.56 -2.65 -6.56
C LEU A 16 -0.97 -1.36 -7.29
N PHE A 17 -0.31 -1.08 -8.40
CA PHE A 17 -0.73 0.00 -9.30
C PHE A 17 -2.01 -0.41 -10.06
N TRP A 18 -2.60 0.53 -10.79
CA TRP A 18 -3.79 0.36 -11.61
C TRP A 18 -3.76 -0.91 -12.46
N SER A 19 -4.76 -1.77 -12.25
CA SER A 19 -4.86 -3.11 -12.84
C SER A 19 -4.83 -3.12 -14.37
N GLN A 20 -5.44 -2.14 -15.02
CA GLN A 20 -5.51 -2.02 -16.48
C GLN A 20 -4.19 -1.54 -17.11
N TRP A 21 -3.30 -0.93 -16.33
CA TRP A 21 -2.03 -0.40 -16.83
C TRP A 21 -0.82 -1.25 -16.43
N TYR A 22 -0.85 -1.86 -15.24
CA TYR A 22 0.25 -2.69 -14.74
C TYR A 22 -0.21 -4.10 -14.29
N PRO A 23 -0.95 -4.86 -15.13
CA PRO A 23 -1.44 -6.19 -14.78
C PRO A 23 -0.30 -7.23 -14.60
N GLN A 24 0.92 -6.94 -15.03
CA GLN A 24 2.05 -7.85 -14.92
C GLN A 24 2.50 -8.10 -13.46
N PHE A 25 2.25 -7.19 -12.52
CA PHE A 25 2.53 -7.38 -11.08
C PHE A 25 1.35 -7.97 -10.31
N TRP A 26 0.28 -8.22 -11.03
CA TRP A 26 -1.01 -8.62 -10.53
C TRP A 26 -1.02 -10.17 -10.53
N ASN A 27 -0.13 -10.81 -9.74
CA ASN A 27 0.03 -12.28 -9.63
C ASN A 27 0.59 -12.78 -8.28
N ALA A 28 0.58 -14.10 -8.07
CA ALA A 28 1.00 -14.75 -6.82
C ALA A 28 2.49 -14.59 -6.49
N THR A 29 3.36 -14.55 -7.50
CA THR A 29 4.81 -14.33 -7.31
C THR A 29 5.06 -12.97 -6.67
N THR A 30 4.38 -11.93 -7.16
CA THR A 30 4.42 -10.60 -6.55
C THR A 30 3.86 -10.62 -5.13
N LEU A 31 2.68 -11.22 -4.88
CA LEU A 31 2.10 -11.28 -3.53
C LEU A 31 3.02 -11.99 -2.52
N LYS A 32 3.64 -13.10 -2.95
CA LYS A 32 4.61 -13.83 -2.12
C LYS A 32 5.82 -12.97 -1.79
N ALA A 33 6.37 -12.23 -2.75
CA ALA A 33 7.47 -11.31 -2.51
C ALA A 33 7.08 -10.20 -1.55
N LEU A 34 5.89 -9.59 -1.71
CA LEU A 34 5.41 -8.55 -0.80
C LEU A 34 5.27 -9.07 0.64
N LYS A 35 4.70 -10.26 0.82
CA LYS A 35 4.63 -10.88 2.14
C LYS A 35 6.03 -11.20 2.69
N CYS A 36 6.80 -12.01 1.98
CA CYS A 36 7.99 -12.65 2.54
C CYS A 36 9.26 -11.80 2.50
N THR A 37 9.38 -10.93 1.50
CA THR A 37 10.55 -10.07 1.36
C THR A 37 10.28 -8.67 1.89
N TRP A 38 9.07 -8.14 1.64
CA TRP A 38 8.72 -6.78 2.05
C TRP A 38 8.03 -6.71 3.41
N ASN A 39 7.76 -7.86 4.05
CA ASN A 39 7.08 -7.93 5.35
C ASN A 39 5.66 -7.32 5.34
N ALA A 40 4.94 -7.41 4.22
CA ALA A 40 3.58 -6.88 4.12
C ALA A 40 2.54 -7.87 4.68
N ASN A 41 1.67 -7.40 5.59
CA ASN A 41 0.51 -8.16 6.08
C ASN A 41 -0.81 -7.73 5.41
N VAL A 42 -0.75 -6.77 4.48
CA VAL A 42 -1.86 -6.38 3.60
C VAL A 42 -1.35 -6.05 2.20
N VAL A 43 -2.15 -6.34 1.17
CA VAL A 43 -1.93 -5.83 -0.18
C VAL A 43 -3.22 -5.17 -0.66
N ARG A 44 -3.13 -3.95 -1.20
CA ARG A 44 -4.26 -3.26 -1.84
C ARG A 44 -4.30 -3.61 -3.33
N ALA A 45 -5.43 -4.14 -3.78
CA ALA A 45 -5.74 -4.33 -5.19
C ALA A 45 -6.50 -3.10 -5.71
N ALA A 46 -5.77 -2.18 -6.36
CA ALA A 46 -6.32 -0.96 -6.97
C ALA A 46 -6.91 -1.23 -8.36
N MET A 47 -8.16 -1.70 -8.43
CA MET A 47 -8.80 -2.04 -9.68
C MET A 47 -9.29 -0.77 -10.39
N GLY A 48 -8.81 -0.53 -11.60
CA GLY A 48 -9.31 0.56 -12.44
C GLY A 48 -10.75 0.30 -12.88
N VAL A 49 -11.57 1.35 -12.89
CA VAL A 49 -12.99 1.27 -13.28
C VAL A 49 -13.17 1.82 -14.70
N ASP A 50 -12.58 2.99 -14.94
CA ASP A 50 -12.67 3.70 -16.22
C ASP A 50 -11.34 3.59 -16.99
N GLN A 51 -11.21 4.30 -18.11
CA GLN A 51 -9.97 4.39 -18.91
C GLN A 51 -9.38 3.00 -19.27
N GLY A 52 -10.23 2.09 -19.73
CA GLY A 52 -9.86 0.70 -20.03
C GLY A 52 -9.96 -0.26 -18.84
N GLY A 53 -10.45 0.20 -17.69
CA GLY A 53 -10.71 -0.59 -16.50
C GLY A 53 -11.98 -1.46 -16.58
N TYR A 54 -12.60 -1.69 -15.43
CA TYR A 54 -13.74 -2.60 -15.24
C TYR A 54 -14.90 -2.35 -16.20
N LEU A 55 -15.29 -1.10 -16.44
CA LEU A 55 -16.42 -0.78 -17.32
C LEU A 55 -16.16 -1.17 -18.78
N SER A 56 -14.89 -1.31 -19.18
CA SER A 56 -14.50 -1.72 -20.53
C SER A 56 -14.07 -3.19 -20.60
N THR A 57 -13.58 -3.77 -19.50
CA THR A 57 -12.96 -5.11 -19.45
C THR A 57 -13.35 -5.92 -18.21
N GLU A 58 -14.63 -5.90 -17.84
CA GLU A 58 -15.19 -6.48 -16.60
C GLU A 58 -14.67 -7.89 -16.31
N SER A 59 -14.78 -8.82 -17.26
CA SER A 59 -14.36 -10.22 -17.06
C SER A 59 -12.88 -10.32 -16.71
N SER A 60 -12.01 -9.59 -17.42
CA SER A 60 -10.56 -9.59 -17.16
C SER A 60 -10.23 -8.98 -15.80
N GLN A 61 -10.85 -7.86 -15.44
CA GLN A 61 -10.65 -7.18 -14.16
C GLN A 61 -11.14 -8.03 -12.98
N TYR A 62 -12.31 -8.66 -13.14
CA TYR A 62 -12.87 -9.58 -12.15
C TYR A 62 -11.95 -10.78 -11.91
N GLN A 63 -11.45 -11.42 -12.98
CA GLN A 63 -10.52 -12.55 -12.88
C GLN A 63 -9.22 -12.19 -12.15
N LEU A 64 -8.71 -10.99 -12.38
CA LEU A 64 -7.51 -10.49 -11.72
C LEU A 64 -7.71 -10.35 -10.20
N VAL A 65 -8.87 -9.89 -9.75
CA VAL A 65 -9.20 -9.75 -8.31
C VAL A 65 -9.46 -11.11 -7.69
N THR A 66 -10.30 -11.94 -8.30
CA THR A 66 -10.75 -13.22 -7.70
C THR A 66 -9.67 -14.28 -7.67
N THR A 67 -8.85 -14.39 -8.72
CA THR A 67 -7.71 -15.32 -8.74
C THR A 67 -6.77 -15.03 -7.58
N ARG A 68 -6.68 -13.78 -7.11
CA ARG A 68 -5.75 -13.42 -6.04
C ARG A 68 -6.27 -13.55 -4.64
N ASP A 69 -7.59 -13.53 -4.44
CA ASP A 69 -8.13 -14.02 -3.18
C ASP A 69 -7.78 -15.49 -2.97
N VAL A 70 -7.85 -16.29 -4.04
CA VAL A 70 -7.55 -17.72 -4.00
C VAL A 70 -6.05 -17.98 -3.77
N HIS A 71 -5.18 -17.18 -4.38
CA HIS A 71 -3.72 -17.32 -4.24
C HIS A 71 -3.12 -16.43 -3.13
N ARG A 72 -3.96 -15.86 -2.26
CA ARG A 72 -3.52 -15.00 -1.16
C ARG A 72 -2.67 -15.81 -0.17
N PRO A 73 -1.42 -15.39 0.11
CA PRO A 73 -0.65 -16.04 1.16
C PRO A 73 -1.36 -15.95 2.51
N SER A 74 -1.41 -17.07 3.25
CA SER A 74 -1.98 -17.11 4.60
C SER A 74 -1.38 -16.00 5.48
N GLY A 75 -2.22 -15.28 6.23
CA GLY A 75 -1.77 -14.18 7.09
C GLY A 75 -1.58 -12.81 6.41
N CYS A 76 -1.85 -12.64 5.11
CA CYS A 76 -1.79 -11.33 4.43
C CYS A 76 -3.16 -10.90 3.89
N PHE A 77 -3.77 -9.82 4.38
CA PHE A 77 -5.10 -9.37 3.91
C PHE A 77 -5.06 -8.83 2.47
N LEU A 78 -6.05 -9.14 1.63
CA LEU A 78 -6.22 -8.49 0.34
C LEU A 78 -7.31 -7.41 0.48
N TYR A 79 -6.91 -6.14 0.48
CA TYR A 79 -7.85 -5.02 0.46
C TYR A 79 -8.26 -4.72 -0.98
N LYS A 80 -9.48 -5.11 -1.35
CA LYS A 80 -10.03 -4.83 -2.68
C LYS A 80 -10.55 -3.40 -2.71
N ASN A 81 -9.89 -2.54 -3.49
CA ASN A 81 -10.36 -1.18 -3.71
C ASN A 81 -10.88 -1.06 -5.14
N CYS A 82 -12.21 -0.99 -5.27
CA CYS A 82 -12.88 -0.54 -6.48
C CYS A 82 -13.12 0.96 -6.29
N GLN A 83 -12.42 1.80 -7.04
CA GLN A 83 -12.40 3.26 -6.82
C GLN A 83 -13.76 3.94 -7.00
N SER A 84 -14.74 3.27 -7.59
CA SER A 84 -16.13 3.75 -7.68
C SER A 84 -17.06 3.26 -6.57
N ILE A 85 -16.69 2.26 -5.76
CA ILE A 85 -17.66 1.51 -4.91
C ILE A 85 -17.35 1.51 -3.39
N TRP A 86 -16.18 1.95 -2.91
CA TRP A 86 -15.92 1.95 -1.45
C TRP A 86 -15.23 3.22 -0.94
N GLN A 87 -16.05 4.18 -0.54
CA GLN A 87 -15.65 5.33 0.29
C GLN A 87 -15.81 4.97 1.79
N LEU A 88 -14.97 4.07 2.30
CA LEU A 88 -14.38 4.38 3.61
C LEU A 88 -13.58 5.68 3.40
N PRO A 89 -13.34 6.54 4.40
CA PRO A 89 -12.57 7.75 4.17
C PRO A 89 -11.12 7.39 3.76
N THR A 90 -10.93 7.19 2.46
CA THR A 90 -9.67 6.85 1.79
C THR A 90 -8.87 8.13 1.74
N HIS A 91 -7.93 8.26 2.65
CA HIS A 91 -7.01 9.39 2.66
C HIS A 91 -5.79 9.02 1.85
N ASN A 92 -5.63 9.67 0.69
CA ASN A 92 -4.42 9.58 -0.10
C ASN A 92 -3.39 10.54 0.49
N LEU A 93 -2.28 9.99 0.98
CA LEU A 93 -1.25 10.74 1.70
C LEU A 93 0.03 10.80 0.87
N HIS A 94 0.55 11.99 0.63
CA HIS A 94 1.82 12.16 -0.10
C HIS A 94 2.76 12.98 0.75
N ALA A 95 3.86 12.39 1.20
CA ALA A 95 4.78 13.03 2.14
C ALA A 95 5.47 14.28 1.56
N GLY A 96 5.64 14.34 0.23
CA GLY A 96 6.15 15.55 -0.42
C GLY A 96 5.16 16.72 -0.50
N THR A 97 3.89 16.53 -0.11
CA THR A 97 2.83 17.55 -0.22
C THR A 97 2.07 17.76 1.09
N HIS A 98 1.81 16.70 1.84
CA HIS A 98 1.03 16.72 3.07
C HIS A 98 1.95 16.60 4.30
N THR A 99 1.65 17.40 5.33
CA THR A 99 2.39 17.38 6.60
C THR A 99 1.57 16.74 7.73
N VAL A 100 2.24 16.23 8.75
CA VAL A 100 1.59 15.74 9.98
C VAL A 100 0.80 16.86 10.67
N SER A 101 1.31 18.10 10.65
CA SER A 101 0.61 19.26 11.22
C SER A 101 -0.67 19.62 10.48
N GLY A 102 -0.76 19.35 9.17
CA GLY A 102 -1.94 19.64 8.35
C GLY A 102 -2.92 18.46 8.29
N LEU A 103 -2.59 17.46 7.48
CA LEU A 103 -3.46 16.29 7.28
C LEU A 103 -3.48 15.38 8.51
N GLY A 104 -2.36 15.24 9.23
CA GLY A 104 -2.28 14.43 10.44
C GLY A 104 -3.18 14.96 11.55
N ALA A 105 -3.37 16.28 11.67
CA ALA A 105 -4.32 16.87 12.62
C ALA A 105 -5.78 16.45 12.33
N LYS A 106 -6.16 16.31 11.05
CA LYS A 106 -7.48 15.80 10.64
C LYS A 106 -7.64 14.33 10.98
N LEU A 107 -6.61 13.51 10.72
CA LEU A 107 -6.59 12.10 11.10
C LEU A 107 -6.70 11.92 12.62
N LYS A 108 -5.97 12.73 13.39
CA LYS A 108 -6.07 12.76 14.85
C LYS A 108 -7.50 13.09 15.31
N THR A 109 -8.14 14.08 14.69
CA THR A 109 -9.52 14.45 15.01
C THR A 109 -10.50 13.30 14.75
N ALA A 110 -10.38 12.63 13.60
CA ALA A 110 -11.19 11.44 13.30
C ALA A 110 -10.94 10.32 14.31
N TYR A 111 -9.68 10.07 14.68
CA TYR A 111 -9.31 9.08 15.70
C TYR A 111 -9.91 9.41 17.06
N THR A 112 -9.82 10.67 17.51
CA THR A 112 -10.40 11.11 18.80
C THR A 112 -11.92 11.00 18.81
N ASN A 113 -12.57 11.08 17.64
CA ASN A 113 -14.00 10.84 17.47
C ASN A 113 -14.34 9.35 17.29
N SER A 114 -13.40 8.44 17.58
CA SER A 114 -13.56 6.99 17.47
C SER A 114 -13.95 6.50 16.07
N LEU A 115 -13.57 7.25 15.02
CA LEU A 115 -13.77 6.83 13.64
C LEU A 115 -12.64 5.87 13.23
N PRO A 116 -12.95 4.73 12.58
CA PRO A 116 -11.95 3.87 12.01
C PRO A 116 -11.25 4.56 10.83
N ILE A 117 -9.92 4.51 10.82
CA ILE A 117 -9.09 5.15 9.79
C ILE A 117 -8.20 4.08 9.16
N PHE A 118 -8.15 4.08 7.83
CA PHE A 118 -7.17 3.33 7.05
C PHE A 118 -6.62 4.27 5.97
N VAL A 119 -5.30 4.51 5.97
CA VAL A 119 -4.61 5.21 4.89
C VAL A 119 -4.38 4.24 3.73
N THR A 120 -5.38 4.09 2.88
CA THR A 120 -5.35 3.08 1.82
C THR A 120 -4.31 3.36 0.74
N GLU A 121 -3.74 4.57 0.71
CA GLU A 121 -2.72 4.97 -0.25
C GLU A 121 -1.77 6.01 0.36
N TYR A 122 -0.47 5.76 0.30
CA TYR A 122 0.52 6.81 0.53
C TYR A 122 1.75 6.75 -0.38
N GLY A 123 2.31 7.90 -0.74
CA GLY A 123 3.54 8.04 -1.51
C GLY A 123 4.67 8.71 -0.72
N ALA A 124 5.90 8.23 -0.92
CA ALA A 124 7.11 8.83 -0.36
C ALA A 124 7.60 10.07 -1.13
N CYS A 125 6.99 10.34 -2.29
CA CYS A 125 7.28 11.49 -3.13
C CYS A 125 6.10 12.50 -3.11
N GLU A 126 6.15 13.50 -3.98
CA GLU A 126 5.10 14.50 -4.14
C GLU A 126 3.80 13.87 -4.68
N SER A 127 2.68 14.61 -4.55
CA SER A 127 1.34 14.15 -4.98
C SER A 127 1.20 13.84 -6.47
N SER A 128 2.12 14.33 -7.31
CA SER A 128 2.19 13.99 -8.73
C SER A 128 2.62 12.53 -9.00
N GLY A 129 3.15 11.82 -8.00
CA GLY A 129 3.77 10.50 -8.15
C GLY A 129 5.23 10.55 -8.61
N ASN A 130 5.79 11.74 -8.77
CA ASN A 130 7.17 11.95 -9.18
C ASN A 130 7.86 13.05 -8.33
N GLY A 131 9.17 13.23 -8.46
CA GLY A 131 9.92 14.27 -7.75
C GLY A 131 10.80 13.73 -6.62
N THR A 132 11.07 14.53 -5.60
CA THR A 132 12.04 14.16 -4.54
C THR A 132 11.42 13.21 -3.53
N ILE A 133 12.19 12.21 -3.05
CA ILE A 133 11.77 11.34 -1.95
C ILE A 133 11.89 12.11 -0.63
N ALA A 134 10.77 12.35 0.03
CA ALA A 134 10.66 13.14 1.25
C ALA A 134 10.91 12.29 2.52
N THR A 135 12.11 11.72 2.66
CA THR A 135 12.46 10.76 3.74
C THR A 135 12.16 11.28 5.15
N SER A 136 12.52 12.53 5.47
CA SER A 136 12.26 13.09 6.80
C SER A 136 10.76 13.19 7.10
N SER A 137 9.98 13.65 6.12
CA SER A 137 8.52 13.70 6.25
C SER A 137 7.91 12.30 6.36
N MET A 138 8.43 11.32 5.63
CA MET A 138 8.00 9.93 5.77
C MET A 138 8.21 9.39 7.19
N ASN A 139 9.35 9.69 7.82
CA ASN A 139 9.63 9.27 9.19
C ASN A 139 8.65 9.90 10.20
N GLU A 140 8.29 11.18 10.00
CA GLU A 140 7.26 11.84 10.82
C GLU A 140 5.89 11.18 10.63
N TRP A 141 5.51 10.90 9.38
CA TRP A 141 4.25 10.24 9.06
C TRP A 141 4.13 8.85 9.63
N TRP A 142 5.18 8.05 9.48
CA TRP A 142 5.27 6.71 10.05
C TRP A 142 5.19 6.72 11.58
N SER A 143 5.95 7.60 12.23
CA SER A 143 5.87 7.77 13.69
C SER A 143 4.46 8.16 14.14
N PHE A 144 3.78 9.03 13.39
CA PHE A 144 2.40 9.40 13.66
C PHE A 144 1.44 8.20 13.47
N LEU A 145 1.44 7.55 12.31
CA LEU A 145 0.50 6.48 11.99
C LEU A 145 0.66 5.28 12.93
N ASP A 146 1.90 4.87 13.22
CA ASP A 146 2.20 3.77 14.13
C ASP A 146 1.82 4.10 15.58
N GLY A 147 1.99 5.37 15.99
CA GLY A 147 1.59 5.88 17.30
C GLY A 147 0.08 5.80 17.53
N TYR A 148 -0.73 6.00 16.47
CA TYR A 148 -2.18 5.88 16.50
C TYR A 148 -2.71 4.51 16.00
N LYS A 149 -1.82 3.56 15.70
CA LYS A 149 -2.17 2.23 15.15
C LYS A 149 -3.01 2.29 13.87
N ILE A 150 -2.77 3.30 13.04
CA ILE A 150 -3.48 3.50 11.77
C ILE A 150 -2.82 2.63 10.69
N SER A 151 -3.62 1.81 10.02
CA SER A 151 -3.16 0.95 8.92
C SER A 151 -2.86 1.76 7.65
N TYR A 152 -1.88 1.32 6.86
CA TYR A 152 -1.48 2.00 5.63
C TYR A 152 -1.01 1.08 4.49
N CYS A 153 -1.18 1.56 3.25
CA CYS A 153 -0.68 0.89 2.04
C CYS A 153 0.13 1.85 1.16
N ASN A 154 1.38 1.51 0.85
CA ASN A 154 2.22 2.34 -0.02
C ASN A 154 1.81 2.24 -1.50
N TRP A 155 1.73 3.39 -2.18
CA TRP A 155 1.71 3.51 -3.63
C TRP A 155 3.14 3.67 -4.19
N SER A 156 3.61 2.81 -5.11
CA SER A 156 2.98 1.54 -5.51
C SER A 156 3.96 0.51 -6.08
N VAL A 157 3.49 -0.74 -6.15
CA VAL A 157 4.19 -1.84 -6.84
C VAL A 157 3.98 -1.72 -8.35
N CYS A 158 4.86 -0.96 -9.00
CA CYS A 158 5.00 -0.90 -10.46
C CYS A 158 6.43 -0.54 -10.85
N ASN A 159 6.73 -0.67 -12.14
CA ASN A 159 8.00 -0.31 -12.76
C ASN A 159 7.88 0.94 -13.66
N LYS A 160 6.96 1.86 -13.33
CA LYS A 160 6.87 3.13 -14.05
C LYS A 160 8.13 3.95 -13.78
N GLY A 161 8.59 4.73 -14.77
CA GLY A 161 9.74 5.61 -14.62
C GLY A 161 9.41 6.87 -13.80
N GLU A 162 8.93 6.72 -12.57
CA GLU A 162 8.57 7.82 -11.67
C GLU A 162 9.03 7.54 -10.24
N SER A 163 9.28 8.59 -9.45
CA SER A 163 9.89 8.47 -8.13
C SER A 163 9.10 7.62 -7.13
N CYS A 164 7.76 7.64 -7.15
CA CYS A 164 6.95 6.84 -6.22
C CYS A 164 6.84 5.35 -6.62
N SER A 165 7.35 4.94 -7.78
CA SER A 165 7.37 3.52 -8.15
C SER A 165 8.29 2.75 -7.22
N ALA A 166 7.83 1.62 -6.69
CA ALA A 166 8.63 0.76 -5.83
C ALA A 166 9.76 0.05 -6.60
N LEU A 167 9.58 -0.17 -7.91
CA LEU A 167 10.47 -1.00 -8.73
C LEU A 167 11.10 -0.20 -9.88
N THR A 168 12.34 -0.56 -10.25
CA THR A 168 13.03 0.00 -11.41
C THR A 168 12.32 -0.40 -12.71
N THR A 169 12.52 0.37 -13.78
CA THR A 169 11.88 0.10 -15.09
C THR A 169 12.18 -1.29 -15.66
N SER A 170 13.33 -1.87 -15.31
CA SER A 170 13.75 -3.23 -15.68
C SER A 170 13.10 -4.35 -14.86
N ALA A 171 12.32 -4.03 -13.82
CA ALA A 171 11.76 -5.04 -12.94
C ALA A 171 10.59 -5.79 -13.59
N SER A 172 10.50 -7.08 -13.26
CA SER A 172 9.38 -7.96 -13.57
C SER A 172 8.83 -8.58 -12.29
N ALA A 173 7.70 -9.29 -12.39
CA ALA A 173 7.07 -9.93 -11.24
C ALA A 173 7.99 -10.91 -10.48
N SER A 174 8.89 -11.60 -11.19
CA SER A 174 9.84 -12.54 -10.58
C SER A 174 10.89 -11.85 -9.71
N ASN A 175 11.10 -10.55 -9.91
CA ASN A 175 12.20 -9.81 -9.31
C ASN A 175 11.73 -8.81 -8.26
N VAL A 176 10.44 -8.81 -7.92
CA VAL A 176 9.85 -7.94 -6.87
C VAL A 176 10.54 -8.17 -5.52
N GLY A 177 11.01 -9.39 -5.24
CA GLY A 177 11.76 -9.72 -4.02
C GLY A 177 13.26 -9.40 -4.08
N SER A 178 13.77 -8.81 -5.16
CA SER A 178 15.21 -8.59 -5.33
C SER A 178 15.57 -7.10 -5.22
N SER A 179 16.38 -6.75 -4.22
CA SER A 179 16.74 -5.36 -3.91
C SER A 179 17.47 -4.61 -5.01
N SER A 180 18.09 -5.34 -5.96
CA SER A 180 18.67 -4.77 -7.19
C SER A 180 17.64 -4.12 -8.12
N TYR A 181 16.35 -4.45 -7.96
CA TYR A 181 15.24 -3.94 -8.78
C TYR A 181 14.34 -2.96 -8.03
N TRP A 182 14.75 -2.51 -6.84
CA TRP A 182 13.99 -1.53 -6.06
C TRP A 182 14.53 -0.13 -6.33
N THR A 183 13.62 0.83 -6.51
CA THR A 183 13.96 2.24 -6.54
C THR A 183 14.40 2.74 -5.16
N THR A 184 14.81 4.01 -5.08
CA THR A 184 15.01 4.69 -3.79
C THR A 184 13.77 4.65 -2.90
N SER A 185 12.58 4.87 -3.48
CA SER A 185 11.30 4.75 -2.75
C SER A 185 11.10 3.33 -2.22
N GLY A 186 11.23 2.32 -3.10
CA GLY A 186 11.04 0.91 -2.73
C GLY A 186 11.96 0.46 -1.60
N LYS A 187 13.25 0.84 -1.65
CA LYS A 187 14.21 0.56 -0.59
C LYS A 187 13.83 1.20 0.74
N LEU A 188 13.42 2.48 0.72
CA LEU A 188 13.00 3.21 1.91
C LEU A 188 11.80 2.52 2.59
N ILE A 189 10.77 2.16 1.81
CA ILE A 189 9.56 1.51 2.34
C ILE A 189 9.87 0.12 2.86
N GLN A 190 10.64 -0.67 2.10
CA GLN A 190 10.97 -2.04 2.49
C GLN A 190 11.80 -2.08 3.77
N ALA A 191 12.78 -1.17 3.91
CA ALA A 191 13.57 -1.04 5.12
C ALA A 191 12.67 -0.78 6.33
N TYR A 192 11.76 0.18 6.21
CA TYR A 192 10.81 0.50 7.28
C TYR A 192 9.88 -0.67 7.62
N TYR A 193 9.32 -1.36 6.62
CA TYR A 193 8.42 -2.49 6.87
C TYR A 193 9.12 -3.66 7.55
N LYS A 194 10.41 -3.88 7.31
CA LYS A 194 11.19 -4.94 7.98
C LYS A 194 11.38 -4.70 9.48
N GLU A 195 11.27 -3.47 9.94
CA GLU A 195 11.34 -3.13 11.36
C GLU A 195 10.02 -3.40 12.10
N GLN A 196 8.92 -3.58 11.35
CA GLN A 196 7.59 -3.75 11.92
C GLN A 196 7.35 -5.18 12.43
N SER A 197 6.93 -5.30 13.69
CA SER A 197 6.45 -6.56 14.27
C SER A 197 4.97 -6.75 13.95
N ASN A 198 4.67 -7.15 12.71
CA ASN A 198 3.31 -7.16 12.16
C ASN A 198 2.76 -8.57 11.89
N GLY A 199 3.37 -9.60 12.49
CA GLY A 199 2.90 -10.98 12.49
C GLY A 199 3.11 -11.74 11.17
N VAL A 200 3.87 -11.19 10.24
CA VAL A 200 4.18 -11.86 8.97
C VAL A 200 5.19 -12.99 9.20
N SER A 201 4.84 -14.19 8.74
CA SER A 201 5.73 -15.34 8.71
C SER A 201 5.86 -15.90 7.29
N CYS A 202 7.10 -16.22 6.92
CA CYS A 202 7.51 -16.94 5.73
C CYS A 202 8.68 -17.84 6.12
#